data_AF-A0A2E6Q2Z1-F1
#
_entry.id   AF-A0A2E6Q2Z1-F1
#
_cell.length_a   1.000
_cell.length_b   1.000
_cell.length_c   1.000
_cell.angle_alpha   90.00
_cell.angle_beta   90.00
_cell.angle_gamma   90.00
#
_symmetry.space_group_name_H-M   'P 1'
#
loop_
_entity.id
_entity.type
_entity.pdbx_description
1 polymer ?
#
loop_
_entity_poly.entity_id
_entity_poly.type
_entity_poly.pdbx_seq_one_letter_code
_entity_poly.pdbx_strand_id
1 'polypeptide(L)'
;MCWSLIPPGPVEAEVKARIQALPVGQGTFEDLAWPDTVLDALVDRVIGQSWRGSTQHPPRKSVGLAPEQTAESVDPWRPEERSSRMTWGNATRPAQANFFGKEPTQQGTLEQAVVLQQLSTEGLAATLLNHAQESANVDRLLELGIPLDLAGLFTGPDGLPVLAQLLSEVTESKDPCSELQLEWPTTTLQFCHDDGSDVSFGWRAHLPDLRLIDGPGDGSAADLLHRFTGTIAIAENQTIFGTTGVRTVGRPDQWARDNGRLATDAKTKYLLRPRWASRGDTGTEWWPPAEFAAESYVRAGHAVSRATGLLWQGGNLLLFRERDGRSHLLVSTTTLARNQRLGLTTEESALALQRTFGADIVTPLTPSGFHLDIEICVVQSPKGPVMFVADPKAAAKLLLENAFGAPATTLEQITEYRGVIDRNPPNPMSSRLQHACDLLLTEVLLANESDRMTPEVRSAFAAMVRMSERREAMVRTLQSKGYEVRRVPSFVSIGRLWGPVNALVTHSHVFWPQFGAGSEPAEESAAQVFQGLGREVRGRPARSILERDGGLHCALEPIPVFNPLND
;
A
#
# COMPACT_ATOMS: atom_id res chain seq x y z
N MET A 1 -8.85 -24.83 3.21
CA MET A 1 -9.77 -24.53 2.11
C MET A 1 -10.93 -23.72 2.65
N CYS A 2 -10.99 -22.41 2.34
CA CYS A 2 -12.13 -21.57 2.66
C CYS A 2 -13.04 -21.55 1.42
N TRP A 3 -14.20 -22.19 1.52
CA TRP A 3 -15.20 -22.14 0.46
C TRP A 3 -16.09 -20.92 0.75
N SER A 4 -16.05 -19.90 -0.12
CA SER A 4 -17.07 -18.85 -0.11
C SER A 4 -18.41 -19.50 -0.45
N LEU A 5 -19.40 -19.40 0.46
CA LEU A 5 -20.75 -19.92 0.23
C LEU A 5 -21.55 -19.07 -0.77
N ILE A 6 -21.02 -17.91 -1.17
CA ILE A 6 -21.63 -17.03 -2.18
C ILE A 6 -20.88 -17.24 -3.51
N PRO A 7 -21.49 -17.89 -4.51
CA PRO A 7 -20.87 -18.04 -5.83
C PRO A 7 -20.72 -16.68 -6.52
N PRO A 8 -19.69 -16.49 -7.36
CA PRO A 8 -19.51 -15.24 -8.08
C PRO A 8 -20.71 -14.96 -8.99
N GLY A 9 -21.24 -13.74 -8.89
CA GLY A 9 -22.29 -13.24 -9.78
C GLY A 9 -21.74 -12.78 -11.13
N PRO A 10 -22.61 -12.31 -12.05
CA PRO A 10 -22.22 -11.89 -13.39
C PRO A 10 -21.24 -10.71 -13.39
N VAL A 11 -21.37 -9.77 -12.44
CA VAL A 11 -20.43 -8.64 -12.29
C VAL A 11 -19.07 -9.13 -11.81
N GLU A 12 -19.03 -10.05 -10.83
CA GLU A 12 -17.78 -10.67 -10.39
C GLU A 12 -17.08 -11.42 -11.52
N ALA A 13 -17.83 -12.18 -12.32
CA ALA A 13 -17.31 -12.90 -13.47
C ALA A 13 -16.75 -11.95 -14.53
N GLU A 14 -17.45 -10.84 -14.81
CA GLU A 14 -16.99 -9.80 -15.73
C GLU A 14 -15.71 -9.11 -15.22
N VAL A 15 -15.67 -8.73 -13.93
CA VAL A 15 -14.48 -8.14 -13.31
C VAL A 15 -13.31 -9.13 -13.32
N LYS A 16 -13.56 -10.40 -12.99
CA LYS A 16 -12.57 -11.48 -13.02
C LYS A 16 -12.00 -11.68 -14.42
N ALA A 17 -12.86 -11.80 -15.43
CA ALA A 17 -12.44 -11.93 -16.83
C ALA A 17 -11.63 -10.71 -17.30
N ARG A 18 -12.02 -9.50 -16.90
CA ARG A 18 -11.26 -8.27 -17.21
C ARG A 18 -9.89 -8.26 -16.54
N ILE A 19 -9.80 -8.64 -15.26
CA ILE A 19 -8.52 -8.75 -14.55
C ILE A 19 -7.64 -9.78 -15.24
N GLN A 20 -8.18 -10.95 -15.57
CA GLN A 20 -7.49 -12.01 -16.30
C GLN A 20 -6.97 -11.55 -17.67
N ALA A 21 -7.73 -10.71 -18.36
CA ALA A 21 -7.34 -10.13 -19.65
C ALA A 21 -6.36 -8.94 -19.55
N LEU A 22 -6.02 -8.45 -18.34
CA LEU A 22 -5.06 -7.36 -18.21
C LEU A 22 -3.67 -7.83 -18.71
N PRO A 23 -2.97 -7.02 -19.52
CA PRO A 23 -1.66 -7.39 -20.04
C PRO A 23 -0.61 -7.44 -18.92
N VAL A 24 0.26 -8.44 -18.97
CA VAL A 24 1.41 -8.62 -18.08
C VAL A 24 2.61 -9.08 -18.91
N GLY A 25 3.53 -8.16 -19.22
CA GLY A 25 4.61 -8.44 -20.16
C GLY A 25 4.05 -8.83 -21.53
N GLN A 26 4.45 -10.00 -22.04
CA GLN A 26 3.98 -10.57 -23.30
C GLN A 26 2.64 -11.32 -23.20
N GLY A 27 2.17 -11.62 -21.99
CA GLY A 27 0.96 -12.39 -21.75
C GLY A 27 -0.12 -11.57 -21.07
N THR A 28 -1.04 -12.29 -20.46
CA THR A 28 -2.17 -11.79 -19.68
C THR A 28 -2.06 -12.27 -18.23
N PHE A 29 -2.93 -11.79 -17.35
CA PHE A 29 -3.04 -12.35 -16.00
C PHE A 29 -3.49 -13.81 -15.98
N GLU A 30 -4.26 -14.24 -16.97
CA GLU A 30 -4.67 -15.65 -17.12
C GLU A 30 -3.46 -16.57 -17.28
N ASP A 31 -2.46 -16.13 -18.07
CA ASP A 31 -1.24 -16.89 -18.35
C ASP A 31 -0.36 -17.08 -17.10
N LEU A 32 -0.57 -16.28 -16.05
CA LEU A 32 0.15 -16.42 -14.78
C LEU A 32 -0.38 -17.55 -13.90
N ALA A 33 -1.50 -18.16 -14.27
CA ALA A 33 -2.15 -19.25 -13.53
C ALA A 33 -2.28 -18.95 -12.02
N TRP A 34 -2.65 -17.71 -11.68
CA TRP A 34 -2.77 -17.30 -10.29
C TRP A 34 -3.78 -18.18 -9.54
N PRO A 35 -3.52 -18.54 -8.28
CA PRO A 35 -4.49 -19.26 -7.47
C PRO A 35 -5.81 -18.48 -7.41
N ASP A 36 -6.94 -19.16 -7.59
CA ASP A 36 -8.27 -18.52 -7.56
C ASP A 36 -8.47 -17.62 -6.34
N THR A 37 -7.97 -18.06 -5.17
CA THR A 37 -8.05 -17.28 -3.93
C THR A 37 -7.38 -15.90 -3.99
N VAL A 38 -6.32 -15.74 -4.80
CA VAL A 38 -5.62 -14.46 -5.00
C VAL A 38 -6.39 -13.62 -6.02
N LEU A 39 -6.88 -14.24 -7.09
CA LEU A 39 -7.66 -13.55 -8.11
C LEU A 39 -9.00 -13.04 -7.56
N ASP A 40 -9.70 -13.86 -6.77
CA ASP A 40 -10.96 -13.47 -6.11
C ASP A 40 -10.72 -12.34 -5.09
N ALA A 41 -9.57 -12.35 -4.41
CA ALA A 41 -9.18 -11.25 -3.52
C ALA A 41 -9.00 -9.92 -4.28
N LEU A 42 -8.42 -9.95 -5.48
CA LEU A 42 -8.31 -8.78 -6.35
C LEU A 42 -9.67 -8.32 -6.88
N VAL A 43 -10.53 -9.25 -7.30
CA VAL A 43 -11.89 -8.96 -7.77
C VAL A 43 -12.68 -8.22 -6.69
N ASP A 44 -12.67 -8.75 -5.47
CA ASP A 44 -13.35 -8.14 -4.31
C ASP A 44 -12.83 -6.73 -4.02
N ARG A 45 -11.53 -6.51 -4.15
CA ARG A 45 -10.93 -5.18 -4.00
C ARG A 45 -11.42 -4.21 -5.08
N VAL A 46 -11.41 -4.62 -6.35
CA VAL A 46 -11.84 -3.77 -7.48
C VAL A 46 -13.30 -3.39 -7.34
N ILE A 47 -14.16 -4.36 -6.98
CA ILE A 47 -15.57 -4.13 -6.69
C ILE A 47 -15.71 -3.14 -5.52
N GLY A 48 -14.93 -3.35 -4.46
CA GLY A 48 -14.88 -2.44 -3.33
C GLY A 48 -14.53 -1.01 -3.75
N GLN A 49 -13.39 -0.80 -4.39
CA GLN A 49 -12.96 0.52 -4.84
C GLN A 49 -14.00 1.22 -5.73
N SER A 50 -14.70 0.45 -6.57
CA SER A 50 -15.80 0.95 -7.40
C SER A 50 -17.02 1.36 -6.55
N TRP A 51 -17.41 0.55 -5.57
CA TRP A 51 -18.47 0.85 -4.60
C TRP A 51 -18.19 2.12 -3.78
N ARG A 52 -16.93 2.35 -3.40
CA ARG A 52 -16.51 3.61 -2.77
C ARG A 52 -16.76 4.80 -3.68
N GLY A 53 -16.40 4.70 -4.95
CA GLY A 53 -16.57 5.78 -5.94
C GLY A 53 -18.04 6.14 -6.17
N SER A 54 -18.96 5.18 -6.08
CA SER A 54 -20.40 5.40 -6.27
C SER A 54 -21.12 5.92 -5.02
N THR A 55 -20.62 5.59 -3.82
CA THR A 55 -21.16 6.07 -2.53
C THR A 55 -20.56 7.42 -2.10
N GLN A 56 -19.49 7.89 -2.75
CA GLN A 56 -19.17 9.31 -2.73
C GLN A 56 -20.24 10.05 -3.54
N HIS A 57 -20.97 10.94 -2.88
CA HIS A 57 -21.87 11.91 -3.52
C HIS A 57 -21.30 12.42 -4.85
N PRO A 58 -22.15 12.70 -5.87
CA PRO A 58 -21.70 13.17 -7.18
C PRO A 58 -20.65 14.27 -7.02
N PRO A 59 -19.64 14.34 -7.93
CA PRO A 59 -18.52 15.25 -7.82
C PRO A 59 -19.02 16.64 -7.45
N ARG A 60 -18.44 17.24 -6.40
CA ARG A 60 -18.75 18.60 -5.98
C ARG A 60 -18.75 19.50 -7.21
N LYS A 61 -19.93 19.87 -7.72
CA LYS A 61 -20.06 21.17 -8.38
C LYS A 61 -19.74 22.17 -7.29
N SER A 62 -18.68 22.95 -7.47
CA SER A 62 -18.46 24.15 -6.69
C SER A 62 -19.63 25.09 -6.97
N VAL A 63 -20.73 24.90 -6.22
CA VAL A 63 -21.78 25.90 -6.11
C VAL A 63 -21.14 26.96 -5.22
N GLY A 64 -20.74 28.07 -5.83
CA GLY A 64 -20.33 29.25 -5.08
C GLY A 64 -21.41 29.55 -4.06
N LEU A 65 -21.07 29.43 -2.78
CA LEU A 65 -21.93 29.92 -1.72
C LEU A 65 -22.00 31.44 -1.92
N ALA A 66 -23.22 31.93 -2.14
CA ALA A 66 -23.51 33.35 -2.13
C ALA A 66 -23.13 33.91 -0.75
N PRO A 67 -22.41 35.04 -0.68
CA PRO A 67 -21.84 35.54 0.55
C PRO A 67 -22.86 36.41 1.27
N GLU A 68 -23.70 35.83 2.12
CA GLU A 68 -24.32 36.61 3.19
C GLU A 68 -24.22 35.87 4.51
N GLN A 69 -23.43 36.47 5.42
CA GLN A 69 -23.34 36.24 6.85
C GLN A 69 -22.46 35.08 7.33
N THR A 70 -21.16 35.35 7.44
CA THR A 70 -20.38 35.14 8.69
C THR A 70 -19.12 36.01 8.64
N ALA A 71 -18.78 36.59 9.79
CA ALA A 71 -17.89 37.71 9.97
C ALA A 71 -16.40 37.42 9.67
N GLU A 72 -15.66 38.52 9.51
CA GLU A 72 -14.33 38.70 8.92
C GLU A 72 -13.22 37.76 9.46
N SER A 73 -12.61 37.01 8.53
CA SER A 73 -11.21 36.59 8.60
C SER A 73 -10.47 37.36 7.50
N VAL A 74 -9.47 38.14 7.90
CA VAL A 74 -8.68 39.01 7.01
C VAL A 74 -7.83 38.14 6.09
N ASP A 75 -8.09 38.22 4.78
CA ASP A 75 -7.33 37.59 3.70
C ASP A 75 -5.90 38.17 3.66
N PRO A 76 -4.83 37.39 3.88
CA PRO A 76 -3.47 37.91 3.96
C PRO A 76 -2.80 38.18 2.59
N TRP A 77 -3.49 37.99 1.47
CA TRP A 77 -2.89 38.03 0.13
C TRP A 77 -3.26 39.30 -0.65
N ARG A 78 -2.29 39.86 -1.40
CA ARG A 78 -2.46 41.13 -2.12
C ARG A 78 -3.21 40.93 -3.45
N PRO A 79 -3.99 41.91 -3.94
CA PRO A 79 -4.75 41.81 -5.20
C PRO A 79 -3.90 41.46 -6.43
N GLU A 80 -2.62 41.84 -6.43
CA GLU A 80 -1.66 41.56 -7.50
C GLU A 80 -1.35 40.05 -7.63
N GLU A 81 -1.43 39.29 -6.54
CA GLU A 81 -1.26 37.82 -6.52
C GLU A 81 -2.50 37.06 -7.04
N ARG A 82 -3.69 37.70 -7.05
CA ARG A 82 -4.88 37.16 -7.72
C ARG A 82 -4.79 37.27 -9.24
N SER A 83 -4.20 38.35 -9.76
CA SER A 83 -4.19 38.64 -11.19
C SER A 83 -3.28 37.72 -12.00
N SER A 84 -2.23 37.13 -11.39
CA SER A 84 -1.39 36.12 -12.05
C SER A 84 -2.07 34.74 -12.16
N ARG A 85 -3.21 34.53 -11.48
CA ARG A 85 -3.98 33.28 -11.50
C ARG A 85 -5.25 33.33 -12.36
N MET A 86 -5.63 34.49 -12.91
CA MET A 86 -6.87 34.65 -13.69
C MET A 86 -6.78 34.27 -15.18
N THR A 87 -5.62 33.87 -15.72
CA THR A 87 -5.50 33.43 -17.12
C THR A 87 -5.70 31.93 -17.35
N TRP A 88 -6.19 31.17 -16.36
CA TRP A 88 -6.56 29.76 -16.53
C TRP A 88 -8.07 29.55 -16.78
N GLY A 89 -8.74 30.56 -17.32
CA GLY A 89 -10.17 30.55 -17.67
C GLY A 89 -10.57 29.66 -18.85
N ASN A 90 -9.65 28.92 -19.48
CA ASN A 90 -9.94 27.97 -20.56
C ASN A 90 -9.58 26.50 -20.23
N ALA A 91 -9.28 26.17 -18.97
CA ALA A 91 -9.27 24.77 -18.55
C ALA A 91 -10.69 24.38 -18.13
N THR A 92 -11.45 23.84 -19.09
CA THR A 92 -12.64 23.04 -18.85
C THR A 92 -12.36 22.06 -17.71
N ARG A 93 -12.92 22.31 -16.53
CA ARG A 93 -12.99 21.32 -15.45
C ARG A 93 -13.93 20.20 -15.92
N PRO A 94 -13.51 18.92 -16.02
CA PRO A 94 -14.47 17.86 -16.28
C PRO A 94 -15.14 17.50 -14.94
N ALA A 95 -16.28 18.14 -14.69
CA ALA A 95 -17.31 17.58 -13.82
C ALA A 95 -18.06 16.50 -14.62
N GLN A 96 -17.41 15.37 -14.90
CA GLN A 96 -18.01 14.14 -15.44
C GLN A 96 -17.13 12.95 -15.03
N ALA A 97 -17.52 12.25 -13.96
CA ALA A 97 -17.00 10.91 -13.68
C ALA A 97 -17.66 9.94 -14.66
N ASN A 98 -17.09 9.83 -15.87
CA ASN A 98 -17.38 8.79 -16.85
C ASN A 98 -16.26 7.74 -16.72
N PHE A 99 -16.63 6.50 -16.43
CA PHE A 99 -15.71 5.36 -16.25
C PHE A 99 -14.88 5.00 -17.50
N PHE A 100 -15.18 5.57 -18.66
CA PHE A 100 -14.50 5.32 -19.93
C PHE A 100 -14.57 6.60 -20.78
N GLY A 101 -13.44 7.00 -21.38
CA GLY A 101 -13.43 8.06 -22.39
C GLY A 101 -14.30 7.66 -23.58
N LYS A 102 -15.13 8.59 -24.09
CA LYS A 102 -15.81 8.47 -25.39
C LYS A 102 -15.06 9.15 -26.53
N GLU A 103 -13.88 9.69 -26.29
CA GLU A 103 -13.01 10.13 -27.38
C GLU A 103 -12.00 9.03 -27.69
N PRO A 104 -11.75 8.73 -28.98
CA PRO A 104 -10.63 7.89 -29.34
C PRO A 104 -9.39 8.52 -28.70
N THR A 105 -8.59 7.69 -28.03
CA THR A 105 -7.21 8.05 -27.68
C THR A 105 -6.58 8.71 -28.89
N GLN A 106 -6.06 9.93 -28.74
CA GLN A 106 -5.12 10.44 -29.73
C GLN A 106 -4.06 9.36 -29.86
N GLN A 107 -3.95 8.78 -31.07
CA GLN A 107 -2.94 7.78 -31.34
C GLN A 107 -1.61 8.41 -30.94
N GLY A 108 -0.91 7.77 -30.00
CA GLY A 108 0.48 8.08 -29.76
C GLY A 108 1.20 8.10 -31.10
N THR A 109 2.23 8.94 -31.21
CA THR A 109 3.07 8.94 -32.41
C THR A 109 3.54 7.52 -32.71
N LEU A 110 3.79 7.21 -33.99
CA LEU A 110 4.27 5.87 -34.39
C LEU A 110 5.49 5.46 -33.56
N GLU A 111 6.36 6.42 -33.21
CA GLU A 111 7.51 6.23 -32.33
C GLU A 111 7.12 5.89 -30.89
N GLN A 112 6.13 6.56 -30.29
CA GLN A 112 5.64 6.21 -28.95
C GLN A 112 4.95 4.84 -28.92
N ALA A 113 4.20 4.49 -29.96
CA ALA A 113 3.56 3.19 -30.09
C ALA A 113 4.61 2.08 -30.26
N VAL A 114 5.65 2.33 -31.06
CA VAL A 114 6.78 1.40 -31.25
C VAL A 114 7.59 1.25 -29.96
N VAL A 115 7.88 2.33 -29.23
CA VAL A 115 8.60 2.26 -27.94
C VAL A 115 7.77 1.50 -26.89
N LEU A 116 6.46 1.77 -26.78
CA LEU A 116 5.58 1.03 -25.86
C LEU A 116 5.46 -0.45 -26.24
N GLN A 117 5.38 -0.75 -27.54
CA GLN A 117 5.34 -2.12 -28.05
C GLN A 117 6.69 -2.84 -27.88
N GLN A 118 7.81 -2.14 -27.96
CA GLN A 118 9.15 -2.69 -27.71
C GLN A 118 9.40 -2.93 -26.22
N LEU A 119 8.87 -2.06 -25.34
CA LEU A 119 8.91 -2.24 -23.89
C LEU A 119 7.99 -3.36 -23.39
N SER A 120 6.88 -3.66 -24.10
CA SER A 120 5.93 -4.70 -23.70
C SER A 120 6.28 -6.10 -24.18
N THR A 121 6.96 -6.23 -25.33
CA THR A 121 6.88 -7.47 -26.10
C THR A 121 8.18 -8.25 -26.29
N GLU A 122 9.36 -7.77 -25.90
CA GLU A 122 10.56 -8.64 -25.81
C GLU A 122 11.73 -7.85 -25.20
N GLY A 123 11.93 -8.00 -23.89
CA GLY A 123 13.14 -7.56 -23.23
C GLY A 123 13.30 -6.03 -23.12
N LEU A 124 12.87 -5.48 -21.99
CA LEU A 124 13.46 -4.24 -21.44
C LEU A 124 15.00 -4.30 -21.54
N ALA A 125 15.58 -5.49 -21.29
CA ALA A 125 16.99 -5.77 -21.47
C ALA A 125 17.51 -5.69 -22.92
N ALA A 126 16.83 -6.32 -23.88
CA ALA A 126 17.24 -6.32 -25.29
C ALA A 126 17.05 -4.94 -25.94
N THR A 127 15.97 -4.23 -25.59
CA THR A 127 15.69 -2.86 -26.04
C THR A 127 16.69 -1.86 -25.45
N LEU A 128 17.02 -1.97 -24.14
CA LEU A 128 18.06 -1.15 -23.52
C LEU A 128 19.46 -1.48 -24.07
N LEU A 129 19.75 -2.74 -24.39
CA LEU A 129 21.02 -3.15 -24.99
C LEU A 129 21.17 -2.63 -26.42
N ASN A 130 20.15 -2.73 -27.27
CA ASN A 130 20.16 -2.15 -28.62
C ASN A 130 20.36 -0.63 -28.56
N HIS A 131 19.63 0.08 -27.69
CA HIS A 131 19.81 1.52 -27.55
C HIS A 131 21.15 1.91 -26.90
N ALA A 132 21.69 1.13 -25.96
CA ALA A 132 23.03 1.36 -25.42
C ALA A 132 24.14 1.08 -26.46
N GLN A 133 23.92 0.14 -27.39
CA GLN A 133 24.82 -0.16 -28.50
C GLN A 133 24.75 0.90 -29.61
N GLU A 134 23.57 1.48 -29.87
CA GLU A 134 23.36 2.54 -30.86
C GLU A 134 23.72 3.95 -30.33
N SER A 135 23.55 4.18 -29.03
CA SER A 135 23.86 5.43 -28.35
C SER A 135 25.06 5.22 -27.44
N ALA A 136 26.27 5.35 -27.96
CA ALA A 136 27.50 5.38 -27.17
C ALA A 136 27.60 6.56 -26.16
N ASN A 137 26.47 7.18 -25.80
CA ASN A 137 26.38 8.39 -24.99
C ASN A 137 25.40 8.21 -23.82
N VAL A 138 25.97 8.03 -22.63
CA VAL A 138 25.28 7.81 -21.35
C VAL A 138 24.36 8.98 -20.97
N ASP A 139 24.69 10.20 -21.38
CA ASP A 139 23.91 11.41 -21.05
C ASP A 139 22.49 11.37 -21.65
N ARG A 140 22.33 10.74 -22.82
CA ARG A 140 21.04 10.64 -23.51
C ARG A 140 20.08 9.64 -22.84
N LEU A 141 20.61 8.60 -22.19
CA LEU A 141 19.82 7.64 -21.41
C LEU A 141 19.30 8.27 -20.10
N LEU A 142 20.07 9.19 -19.52
CA LEU A 142 19.67 9.99 -18.37
C LEU A 142 18.60 11.04 -18.73
N GLU A 143 18.69 11.66 -19.90
CA GLU A 143 17.66 12.58 -20.42
C GLU A 143 16.31 11.88 -20.69
N LEU A 144 16.33 10.58 -21.02
CA LEU A 144 15.13 9.74 -21.17
C LEU A 144 14.60 9.20 -19.83
N GLY A 145 15.25 9.51 -18.71
CA GLY A 145 14.79 9.13 -17.37
C GLY A 145 15.04 7.67 -16.99
N ILE A 146 15.96 6.98 -17.67
CA ILE A 146 16.29 5.57 -17.41
C ILE A 146 17.36 5.48 -16.30
N PRO A 147 17.09 4.83 -15.16
CA PRO A 147 18.02 4.80 -14.03
C PRO A 147 19.25 3.91 -14.30
N LEU A 148 20.41 4.36 -13.82
CA LEU A 148 21.74 3.75 -13.97
C LEU A 148 21.84 2.28 -13.50
N ASP A 149 20.95 1.81 -12.63
CA ASP A 149 20.95 0.45 -12.06
C ASP A 149 20.53 -0.63 -13.09
N LEU A 150 19.89 -0.24 -14.21
CA LEU A 150 19.63 -1.15 -15.32
C LEU A 150 20.91 -1.48 -16.13
N ALA A 151 21.91 -0.60 -16.14
CA ALA A 151 23.21 -0.91 -16.76
C ALA A 151 24.00 -1.95 -15.94
N GLY A 152 23.84 -1.94 -14.61
CA GLY A 152 24.46 -2.91 -13.71
C GLY A 152 23.93 -4.34 -13.87
N LEU A 153 22.68 -4.50 -14.34
CA LEU A 153 22.13 -5.81 -14.75
C LEU A 153 22.83 -6.38 -15.99
N PHE A 154 23.49 -5.54 -16.78
CA PHE A 154 24.19 -5.97 -17.98
C PHE A 154 25.66 -6.17 -17.77
N THR A 155 26.32 -5.61 -16.76
CA THR A 155 27.79 -5.71 -16.61
C THR A 155 28.22 -6.48 -15.36
N GLY A 156 29.13 -7.42 -15.54
CA GLY A 156 29.75 -8.20 -14.46
C GLY A 156 30.71 -7.36 -13.61
N PRO A 157 31.28 -7.93 -12.53
CA PRO A 157 32.21 -7.22 -11.63
C PRO A 157 33.44 -6.64 -12.35
N ASP A 158 33.73 -7.10 -13.57
CA ASP A 158 34.86 -6.72 -14.40
C ASP A 158 34.52 -5.60 -15.41
N GLY A 159 33.26 -5.14 -15.42
CA GLY A 159 32.76 -4.12 -16.36
C GLY A 159 32.34 -4.64 -17.73
N LEU A 160 32.33 -5.97 -17.94
CA LEU A 160 31.97 -6.61 -19.22
C LEU A 160 30.49 -7.02 -19.28
N PRO A 161 29.81 -6.93 -20.45
CA PRO A 161 28.40 -7.28 -20.53
C PRO A 161 28.10 -8.78 -20.35
N VAL A 162 27.50 -9.19 -19.22
CA VAL A 162 27.15 -10.58 -18.85
C VAL A 162 26.17 -11.23 -19.83
N LEU A 163 25.21 -10.45 -20.34
CA LEU A 163 24.21 -10.96 -21.30
C LEU A 163 24.85 -11.33 -22.65
N ALA A 164 25.91 -10.62 -23.05
CA ALA A 164 26.63 -10.90 -24.29
C ALA A 164 27.44 -12.21 -24.19
N GLN A 165 28.02 -12.51 -23.02
CA GLN A 165 28.68 -13.79 -22.75
C GLN A 165 27.69 -14.95 -22.80
N LEU A 166 26.58 -14.85 -22.06
CA LEU A 166 25.52 -15.87 -22.02
C LEU A 166 24.94 -16.20 -23.39
N LEU A 167 24.78 -15.21 -24.27
CA LEU A 167 24.24 -15.41 -25.61
C LEU A 167 25.30 -15.88 -26.62
N SER A 168 26.58 -15.66 -26.35
CA SER A 168 27.69 -16.09 -27.22
C SER A 168 28.12 -17.54 -27.02
N GLU A 169 27.81 -18.15 -25.87
CA GLU A 169 28.25 -19.51 -25.51
C GLU A 169 27.21 -20.61 -25.83
N VAL A 170 25.99 -20.25 -26.22
CA VAL A 170 24.93 -21.25 -26.52
C VAL A 170 25.02 -21.68 -27.99
N THR A 171 26.01 -22.49 -28.31
CA THR A 171 25.99 -23.38 -29.49
C THR A 171 25.70 -24.81 -29.03
N GLU A 172 24.46 -25.22 -29.26
CA GLU A 172 23.91 -26.59 -29.22
C GLU A 172 23.70 -27.30 -27.86
N SER A 173 22.48 -27.87 -27.75
CA SER A 173 22.14 -29.08 -26.98
C SER A 173 22.02 -28.99 -25.44
N LYS A 174 20.83 -28.53 -25.01
CA LYS A 174 20.04 -28.82 -23.78
C LYS A 174 19.40 -27.52 -23.33
N ASP A 175 18.13 -27.56 -22.90
CA ASP A 175 17.46 -26.39 -22.31
C ASP A 175 18.24 -25.95 -21.05
N PRO A 176 19.01 -24.85 -21.11
CA PRO A 176 19.89 -24.45 -20.01
C PRO A 176 19.09 -24.02 -18.77
N CYS A 177 17.81 -23.72 -18.92
CA CYS A 177 16.91 -23.43 -17.81
C CYS A 177 16.69 -24.64 -16.88
N SER A 178 16.89 -25.87 -17.38
CA SER A 178 16.73 -27.10 -16.58
C SER A 178 17.93 -27.41 -15.66
N GLU A 179 19.10 -26.81 -15.91
CA GLU A 179 20.33 -27.02 -15.12
C GLU A 179 20.73 -25.80 -14.26
N LEU A 180 20.09 -24.64 -14.45
CA LEU A 180 20.28 -23.44 -13.63
C LEU A 180 19.55 -23.57 -12.29
N GLN A 181 20.28 -23.90 -11.22
CA GLN A 181 19.78 -23.73 -9.86
C GLN A 181 19.87 -22.26 -9.46
N LEU A 182 18.73 -21.62 -9.25
CA LEU A 182 18.68 -20.28 -8.67
C LEU A 182 19.14 -20.37 -7.21
N GLU A 183 20.32 -19.83 -6.93
CA GLU A 183 20.80 -19.67 -5.57
C GLU A 183 20.47 -18.26 -5.06
N TRP A 184 19.60 -18.20 -4.06
CA TRP A 184 19.39 -16.97 -3.29
C TRP A 184 20.33 -17.01 -2.09
N PRO A 185 21.32 -16.13 -1.96
CA PRO A 185 22.12 -16.08 -0.74
C PRO A 185 21.26 -15.58 0.42
N THR A 186 21.38 -16.22 1.60
CA THR A 186 20.77 -15.69 2.82
C THR A 186 21.43 -14.37 3.16
N THR A 187 20.63 -13.32 3.32
CA THR A 187 21.13 -12.00 3.70
C THR A 187 21.73 -12.04 5.11
N THR A 188 22.81 -11.30 5.31
CA THR A 188 23.36 -11.00 6.65
C THR A 188 22.88 -9.65 7.17
N LEU A 189 22.00 -8.97 6.42
CA LEU A 189 21.50 -7.66 6.76
C LEU A 189 20.46 -7.74 7.89
N GLN A 190 20.54 -6.80 8.82
CA GLN A 190 19.61 -6.65 9.94
C GLN A 190 18.56 -5.59 9.61
N PHE A 191 17.29 -5.94 9.85
CA PHE A 191 16.15 -5.04 9.69
C PHE A 191 15.56 -4.71 11.06
N CYS A 192 14.88 -3.58 11.16
CA CYS A 192 13.96 -3.36 12.28
C CYS A 192 12.73 -4.26 12.11
N HIS A 193 12.39 -5.03 13.14
CA HIS A 193 11.16 -5.80 13.21
C HIS A 193 9.97 -4.88 13.47
N ASP A 194 8.85 -5.19 12.83
CA ASP A 194 7.61 -4.41 12.86
C ASP A 194 6.84 -4.60 14.18
N ASP A 195 7.29 -5.51 15.05
CA ASP A 195 6.77 -5.76 16.41
C ASP A 195 7.34 -4.82 17.50
N GLY A 196 8.23 -3.91 17.09
CA GLY A 196 8.95 -2.97 17.94
C GLY A 196 10.00 -3.61 18.84
N SER A 197 10.44 -4.83 18.57
CA SER A 197 11.50 -5.48 19.36
C SER A 197 12.87 -4.81 19.18
N ASP A 198 13.09 -4.13 18.05
CA ASP A 198 14.33 -3.40 17.80
C ASP A 198 14.21 -1.89 18.06
N VAL A 199 15.36 -1.29 18.37
CA VAL A 199 15.50 0.18 18.44
C VAL A 199 15.76 0.72 17.04
N SER A 200 15.12 1.84 16.70
CA SER A 200 15.40 2.62 15.49
C SER A 200 16.07 3.96 15.85
N PHE A 201 16.94 4.45 14.96
CA PHE A 201 17.57 5.77 15.11
C PHE A 201 16.65 6.92 14.68
N GLY A 202 15.61 6.59 13.90
CA GLY A 202 14.70 7.54 13.30
C GLY A 202 13.84 6.88 12.25
N TRP A 203 13.31 7.69 11.33
CA TRP A 203 12.33 7.26 10.35
C TRP A 203 12.63 7.85 8.98
N ARG A 204 12.35 7.11 7.93
CA ARG A 204 12.23 7.62 6.57
C ARG A 204 10.75 7.89 6.30
N ALA A 205 10.46 9.08 5.81
CA ALA A 205 9.12 9.50 5.42
C ALA A 205 9.15 10.08 4.01
N HIS A 206 8.11 9.81 3.24
CA HIS A 206 7.89 10.42 1.94
C HIS A 206 6.77 11.42 2.08
N LEU A 207 6.95 12.62 1.55
CA LEU A 207 5.95 13.66 1.71
C LEU A 207 5.05 13.70 0.49
N PRO A 208 3.72 13.70 0.68
CA PRO A 208 2.82 13.86 -0.43
C PRO A 208 2.99 15.25 -1.05
N ASP A 209 2.33 15.48 -2.19
CA ASP A 209 2.19 16.83 -2.75
C ASP A 209 1.69 17.79 -1.67
N LEU A 210 2.55 18.72 -1.25
CA LEU A 210 2.29 19.62 -0.13
C LEU A 210 1.12 20.58 -0.42
N ARG A 211 0.68 20.73 -1.67
CA ARG A 211 -0.56 21.46 -2.02
C ARG A 211 -1.82 20.71 -1.65
N LEU A 212 -1.71 19.41 -1.38
CA LEU A 212 -2.80 18.54 -0.95
C LEU A 212 -2.79 18.32 0.56
N ILE A 213 -2.04 19.14 1.30
CA ILE A 213 -2.03 19.18 2.76
C ILE A 213 -2.95 20.31 3.18
N ASP A 214 -3.93 19.99 4.03
CA ASP A 214 -4.96 20.96 4.47
C ASP A 214 -4.43 21.99 5.50
N GLY A 215 -3.16 21.84 5.90
CA GLY A 215 -2.44 22.70 6.83
C GLY A 215 -1.81 21.90 7.98
N PRO A 216 -1.20 22.58 8.97
CA PRO A 216 -0.68 21.94 10.16
C PRO A 216 -1.79 21.20 10.92
N GLY A 217 -1.55 19.93 11.26
CA GLY A 217 -2.50 19.09 11.99
C GLY A 217 -3.52 18.33 11.12
N ASP A 218 -3.39 18.35 9.78
CA ASP A 218 -4.20 17.54 8.86
C ASP A 218 -3.97 16.01 8.99
N GLY A 219 -2.90 15.61 9.68
CA GLY A 219 -2.51 14.21 9.88
C GLY A 219 -1.86 13.60 8.63
N SER A 220 -1.24 14.40 7.78
CA SER A 220 -0.39 13.93 6.68
C SER A 220 0.97 13.45 7.21
N ALA A 221 1.76 12.79 6.35
CA ALA A 221 3.12 12.40 6.71
C ALA A 221 4.01 13.61 7.12
N ALA A 222 3.71 14.81 6.61
CA ALA A 222 4.42 16.03 7.00
C ALA A 222 4.20 16.39 8.47
N ASP A 223 2.98 16.24 8.98
CA ASP A 223 2.66 16.48 10.40
C ASP A 223 3.31 15.48 11.35
N LEU A 224 3.65 14.30 10.85
CA LEU A 224 4.33 13.27 11.63
C LEU A 224 5.81 13.62 11.85
N LEU A 225 6.43 14.37 10.93
CA LEU A 225 7.88 14.64 10.96
C LEU A 225 8.36 15.29 12.25
N HIS A 226 7.64 16.28 12.77
CA HIS A 226 8.00 16.96 14.03
C HIS A 226 7.75 16.10 15.27
N ARG A 227 7.00 15.00 15.13
CA ARG A 227 6.61 14.12 16.24
C ARG A 227 7.56 12.95 16.41
N PHE A 228 8.39 12.67 15.40
CA PHE A 228 9.36 11.61 15.40
C PHE A 228 10.78 12.18 15.25
N THR A 229 11.64 11.91 16.23
CA THR A 229 13.05 12.33 16.18
C THR A 229 13.82 11.57 15.11
N GLY A 230 14.82 12.21 14.50
CA GLY A 230 15.71 11.56 13.52
C GLY A 230 15.04 11.28 12.17
N THR A 231 13.97 12.00 11.82
CA THR A 231 13.24 11.76 10.58
C THR A 231 13.94 12.38 9.37
N ILE A 232 14.11 11.57 8.32
CA ILE A 232 14.59 11.98 7.00
C ILE A 232 13.38 12.04 6.07
N ALA A 233 13.08 13.24 5.58
CA ALA A 233 11.90 13.50 4.76
C ALA A 233 12.30 13.67 3.29
N ILE A 234 11.63 12.94 2.40
CA ILE A 234 11.83 13.05 0.95
C ILE A 234 10.67 13.82 0.33
N ALA A 235 10.96 14.93 -0.34
CA ALA A 235 9.97 15.86 -0.86
C ALA A 235 10.35 16.41 -2.23
N GLU A 236 9.36 16.75 -3.07
CA GLU A 236 9.58 17.23 -4.44
C GLU A 236 10.40 18.54 -4.46
N ASN A 237 10.09 19.53 -3.61
CA ASN A 237 10.63 20.89 -3.79
C ASN A 237 10.89 21.69 -2.50
N GLN A 238 10.86 21.09 -1.31
CA GLN A 238 11.01 21.84 -0.06
C GLN A 238 11.92 21.14 0.95
N THR A 239 12.63 21.96 1.73
CA THR A 239 13.31 21.54 2.95
C THR A 239 12.38 21.85 4.11
N ILE A 240 12.00 20.83 4.90
CA ILE A 240 11.14 21.02 6.08
C ILE A 240 12.01 21.28 7.31
N PHE A 241 11.63 22.30 8.08
CA PHE A 241 12.33 22.70 9.29
C PHE A 241 12.44 21.54 10.30
N GLY A 242 13.62 21.29 10.86
CA GLY A 242 13.85 20.21 11.82
C GLY A 242 14.01 18.80 11.22
N THR A 243 14.05 18.68 9.88
CA THR A 243 14.36 17.42 9.20
C THR A 243 15.61 17.55 8.35
N THR A 244 16.31 16.43 8.13
CA THR A 244 17.27 16.33 7.03
C THR A 244 16.46 16.12 5.75
N GLY A 245 16.08 17.22 5.10
CA GLY A 245 15.23 17.18 3.91
C GLY A 245 16.00 16.75 2.66
N VAL A 246 15.52 15.69 2.01
CA VAL A 246 16.04 15.17 0.74
C VAL A 246 15.10 15.59 -0.39
N ARG A 247 15.65 16.24 -1.42
CA ARG A 247 14.87 16.64 -2.60
C ARG A 247 14.77 15.50 -3.60
N THR A 248 13.60 15.33 -4.22
CA THR A 248 13.39 14.33 -5.27
C THR A 248 12.75 14.91 -6.52
N VAL A 249 12.92 14.22 -7.66
CA VAL A 249 12.28 14.58 -8.92
C VAL A 249 10.91 13.91 -8.99
N GLY A 250 9.87 14.71 -9.16
CA GLY A 250 8.48 14.25 -9.18
C GLY A 250 7.85 14.19 -7.79
N ARG A 251 6.56 13.82 -7.75
CA ARG A 251 5.75 13.84 -6.53
C ARG A 251 5.78 12.48 -5.87
N PRO A 252 6.62 12.24 -4.85
CA PRO A 252 6.55 10.99 -4.13
C PRO A 252 5.16 10.86 -3.52
N ASP A 253 4.63 9.65 -3.55
CA ASP A 253 3.54 9.32 -2.66
C ASP A 253 4.07 9.18 -1.23
N GLN A 254 3.18 9.27 -0.26
CA GLN A 254 3.58 9.29 1.15
C GLN A 254 3.95 7.90 1.71
N TRP A 255 4.06 6.87 0.86
CA TRP A 255 4.16 5.46 1.27
C TRP A 255 5.61 4.99 1.31
N ALA A 256 6.38 5.54 2.25
CA ALA A 256 7.79 5.21 2.42
C ALA A 256 8.04 3.74 2.75
N ARG A 257 7.05 3.02 3.28
CA ARG A 257 7.16 1.58 3.56
C ARG A 257 7.20 0.74 2.29
N ASP A 258 6.46 1.15 1.27
CA ASP A 258 6.18 0.28 0.11
C ASP A 258 7.30 0.20 -0.92
N ASN A 259 8.13 1.23 -0.99
CA ASN A 259 9.18 1.39 -2.01
C ASN A 259 10.58 1.13 -1.48
N GLY A 260 10.69 0.58 -0.29
CA GLY A 260 11.93 -0.02 0.19
C GLY A 260 11.98 -0.16 1.69
N ARG A 261 12.83 -1.09 2.13
CA ARG A 261 13.08 -1.40 3.52
C ARG A 261 14.52 -1.09 3.86
N LEU A 262 14.72 -0.50 5.04
CA LEU A 262 16.06 -0.16 5.51
C LEU A 262 16.65 -1.32 6.31
N ALA A 263 17.91 -1.62 6.01
CA ALA A 263 18.68 -2.65 6.70
C ALA A 263 20.11 -2.17 6.99
N THR A 264 20.85 -2.91 7.81
CA THR A 264 22.25 -2.60 8.15
C THR A 264 23.09 -3.87 8.28
N ASP A 265 24.38 -3.79 7.93
CA ASP A 265 25.40 -4.81 8.24
C ASP A 265 26.31 -4.38 9.41
N ALA A 266 25.82 -3.47 10.26
CA ALA A 266 26.54 -2.74 11.30
C ALA A 266 27.55 -1.67 10.82
N LYS A 267 27.90 -1.63 9.52
CA LYS A 267 28.83 -0.62 8.95
C LYS A 267 28.14 0.30 7.95
N THR A 268 27.22 -0.25 7.17
CA THR A 268 26.55 0.38 6.05
C THR A 268 25.05 0.22 6.20
N LYS A 269 24.31 1.31 5.96
CA LYS A 269 22.86 1.26 5.81
C LYS A 269 22.52 0.94 4.36
N TYR A 270 21.62 0.01 4.16
CA TYR A 270 21.11 -0.38 2.85
C TYR A 270 19.66 0.01 2.73
N LEU A 271 19.30 0.56 1.58
CA LEU A 271 17.93 0.64 1.13
C LEU A 271 17.67 -0.53 0.20
N LEU A 272 17.02 -1.57 0.71
CA LEU A 272 16.56 -2.67 -0.12
C LEU A 272 15.33 -2.20 -0.88
N ARG A 273 15.44 -2.17 -2.21
CA ARG A 273 14.34 -1.80 -3.09
C ARG A 273 13.73 -3.04 -3.74
N PRO A 274 12.42 -3.05 -4.00
CA PRO A 274 11.86 -4.01 -4.94
C PRO A 274 12.52 -3.85 -6.31
N ARG A 275 12.30 -4.82 -7.20
CA ARG A 275 12.78 -4.76 -8.59
C ARG A 275 12.36 -3.46 -9.28
N TRP A 276 11.13 -3.03 -9.00
CA TRP A 276 10.66 -1.67 -9.21
C TRP A 276 9.53 -1.34 -8.24
N ALA A 277 9.38 -0.07 -7.91
CA ALA A 277 8.30 0.49 -7.15
C ALA A 277 7.04 0.39 -8.00
N SER A 278 6.02 -0.23 -7.41
CA SER A 278 4.75 -0.44 -8.06
C SER A 278 3.61 0.08 -7.21
N ARG A 279 2.55 0.53 -7.89
CA ARG A 279 1.24 0.81 -7.30
C ARG A 279 0.23 -0.20 -7.82
N GLY A 280 -0.92 -0.22 -7.14
CA GLY A 280 -1.91 -1.26 -7.32
C GLY A 280 -1.42 -2.64 -6.86
N ASP A 281 -2.35 -3.58 -6.78
CA ASP A 281 -2.02 -4.95 -6.38
C ASP A 281 -1.63 -5.87 -7.53
N THR A 282 -1.94 -5.42 -8.73
CA THR A 282 -1.63 -6.07 -9.99
C THR A 282 -0.15 -6.07 -10.28
N GLY A 283 0.68 -5.27 -9.59
CA GLY A 283 2.14 -5.23 -9.78
C GLY A 283 2.60 -4.77 -11.17
N THR A 284 1.68 -4.33 -12.03
CA THR A 284 1.95 -3.85 -13.40
C THR A 284 2.14 -2.34 -13.47
N GLU A 285 1.62 -1.58 -12.51
CA GLU A 285 1.74 -0.13 -12.51
C GLU A 285 3.09 0.26 -11.93
N TRP A 286 4.09 0.39 -12.80
CA TRP A 286 5.33 1.05 -12.42
C TRP A 286 5.04 2.46 -11.91
N TRP A 287 5.69 2.84 -10.81
CA TRP A 287 5.50 4.14 -10.17
C TRP A 287 6.81 4.93 -10.08
N PRO A 288 7.20 5.64 -11.16
CA PRO A 288 8.46 6.39 -11.24
C PRO A 288 8.72 7.35 -10.06
N PRO A 289 7.73 8.09 -9.53
CA PRO A 289 8.00 9.01 -8.42
C PRO A 289 8.51 8.32 -7.15
N ALA A 290 8.09 7.09 -6.86
CA ALA A 290 8.63 6.33 -5.73
C ALA A 290 10.05 5.85 -5.97
N GLU A 291 10.41 5.53 -7.22
CA GLU A 291 11.80 5.19 -7.58
C GLU A 291 12.72 6.38 -7.38
N PHE A 292 12.34 7.54 -7.92
CA PHE A 292 13.13 8.76 -7.74
C PHE A 292 13.27 9.14 -6.27
N ALA A 293 12.26 8.91 -5.46
CA ALA A 293 12.33 9.17 -4.02
C ALA A 293 13.35 8.25 -3.33
N ALA A 294 13.33 6.96 -3.65
CA ALA A 294 14.29 5.98 -3.16
C ALA A 294 15.73 6.32 -3.60
N GLU A 295 15.92 6.69 -4.87
CA GLU A 295 17.22 7.13 -5.38
C GLU A 295 17.70 8.41 -4.72
N SER A 296 16.81 9.36 -4.46
CA SER A 296 17.16 10.64 -3.83
C SER A 296 17.72 10.43 -2.42
N TYR A 297 17.13 9.50 -1.67
CA TYR A 297 17.62 9.08 -0.36
C TYR A 297 19.06 8.54 -0.43
N VAL A 298 19.34 7.72 -1.44
CA VAL A 298 20.66 7.13 -1.69
C VAL A 298 21.67 8.19 -2.14
N ARG A 299 21.30 9.06 -3.08
CA ARG A 299 22.15 10.18 -3.57
C ARG A 299 22.49 11.17 -2.45
N ALA A 300 21.60 11.35 -1.48
CA ALA A 300 21.85 12.14 -0.28
C ALA A 300 22.81 11.46 0.73
N GLY A 301 23.32 10.26 0.43
CA GLY A 301 24.32 9.56 1.25
C GLY A 301 23.75 8.86 2.48
N HIS A 302 22.42 8.67 2.56
CA HIS A 302 21.80 8.05 3.73
C HIS A 302 21.83 6.51 3.72
N ALA A 303 22.00 5.90 2.56
CA ALA A 303 22.14 4.45 2.40
C ALA A 303 22.74 4.09 1.04
N VAL A 304 23.16 2.83 0.90
CA VAL A 304 23.47 2.18 -0.39
C VAL A 304 22.20 1.52 -0.93
N SER A 305 21.89 1.72 -2.21
CA SER A 305 20.78 1.04 -2.88
C SER A 305 21.13 -0.44 -3.10
N ARG A 306 20.19 -1.35 -2.80
CA ARG A 306 20.28 -2.75 -3.21
C ARG A 306 18.94 -3.19 -3.80
N ALA A 307 18.87 -3.34 -5.11
CA ALA A 307 17.71 -3.94 -5.76
C ALA A 307 17.66 -5.44 -5.44
N THR A 308 16.52 -5.95 -4.99
CA THR A 308 16.39 -7.37 -4.62
C THR A 308 16.12 -8.28 -5.81
N GLY A 309 15.79 -7.72 -6.98
CA GLY A 309 15.30 -8.48 -8.14
C GLY A 309 13.89 -9.07 -7.96
N LEU A 310 13.27 -8.93 -6.79
CA LEU A 310 11.94 -9.43 -6.45
C LEU A 310 10.89 -8.32 -6.47
N LEU A 311 9.64 -8.68 -6.74
CA LEU A 311 8.50 -7.76 -6.67
C LEU A 311 7.85 -7.83 -5.30
N TRP A 312 7.83 -6.71 -4.58
CA TRP A 312 7.20 -6.64 -3.26
C TRP A 312 6.82 -5.19 -2.92
N GLN A 313 5.94 -5.05 -1.93
CA GLN A 313 5.61 -3.80 -1.27
C GLN A 313 5.74 -4.04 0.24
N GLY A 314 6.37 -3.13 0.97
CA GLY A 314 6.63 -3.31 2.39
C GLY A 314 5.36 -3.50 3.23
N GLY A 315 4.21 -2.92 2.88
CA GLY A 315 2.96 -3.18 3.60
C GLY A 315 2.49 -4.65 3.52
N ASN A 316 2.98 -5.43 2.55
CA ASN A 316 2.70 -6.86 2.42
C ASN A 316 3.72 -7.78 3.12
N LEU A 317 4.67 -7.21 3.84
CA LEU A 317 5.75 -7.91 4.53
C LEU A 317 5.83 -7.43 5.97
N LEU A 318 5.55 -8.32 6.93
CA LEU A 318 5.71 -8.02 8.35
C LEU A 318 6.75 -8.94 8.95
N LEU A 319 7.82 -8.36 9.46
CA LEU A 319 8.90 -9.08 10.11
C LEU A 319 8.76 -8.95 11.64
N PHE A 320 8.75 -10.05 12.37
CA PHE A 320 8.65 -10.04 13.84
C PHE A 320 9.58 -11.10 14.45
N ARG A 321 9.88 -10.97 15.73
CA ARG A 321 10.81 -11.85 16.43
C ARG A 321 10.11 -12.71 17.47
N GLU A 322 10.37 -14.01 17.40
CA GLU A 322 9.92 -14.96 18.41
C GLU A 322 10.72 -14.86 19.70
N ARG A 323 10.19 -15.46 20.77
CA ARG A 323 10.88 -15.48 22.08
C ARG A 323 12.25 -16.17 22.02
N ASP A 324 12.41 -17.14 21.14
CA ASP A 324 13.66 -17.87 20.94
C ASP A 324 14.66 -17.12 20.05
N GLY A 325 14.32 -15.89 19.64
CA GLY A 325 15.15 -15.03 18.81
C GLY A 325 14.98 -15.25 17.31
N ARG A 326 14.22 -16.26 16.88
CA ARG A 326 13.98 -16.50 15.45
C ARG A 326 13.18 -15.37 14.83
N SER A 327 13.57 -14.98 13.63
CA SER A 327 12.90 -13.95 12.83
C SER A 327 11.84 -14.61 11.95
N HIS A 328 10.62 -14.10 11.99
CA HIS A 328 9.48 -14.61 11.25
C HIS A 328 8.97 -13.56 10.27
N LEU A 329 8.71 -13.98 9.04
CA LEU A 329 8.16 -13.15 7.99
C LEU A 329 6.71 -13.57 7.69
N LEU A 330 5.77 -12.68 7.95
CA LEU A 330 4.43 -12.78 7.36
C LEU A 330 4.49 -12.15 5.97
N VAL A 331 4.06 -12.91 4.96
CA VAL A 331 4.08 -12.46 3.56
C VAL A 331 2.71 -12.59 2.94
N SER A 332 2.29 -11.57 2.19
CA SER A 332 1.03 -11.65 1.46
C SER A 332 1.11 -12.68 0.34
N THR A 333 0.07 -13.50 0.18
CA THR A 333 -0.08 -14.37 -0.99
C THR A 333 -0.12 -13.57 -2.30
N THR A 334 -0.56 -12.30 -2.28
CA THR A 334 -0.48 -11.42 -3.46
C THR A 334 0.97 -11.08 -3.82
N THR A 335 1.87 -10.95 -2.83
CA THR A 335 3.30 -10.73 -3.07
C THR A 335 3.98 -11.97 -3.63
N LEU A 336 3.61 -13.16 -3.13
CA LEU A 336 4.09 -14.42 -3.70
C LEU A 336 3.64 -14.56 -5.16
N ALA A 337 2.36 -14.31 -5.44
CA ALA A 337 1.81 -14.39 -6.79
C ALA A 337 2.44 -13.40 -7.78
N ARG A 338 2.83 -12.19 -7.31
CA ARG A 338 3.56 -11.22 -8.15
C ARG A 338 4.92 -11.74 -8.59
N ASN A 339 5.63 -12.45 -7.73
CA ASN A 339 6.94 -12.99 -8.08
C ASN A 339 6.86 -14.20 -9.02
N GLN A 340 5.69 -14.82 -9.17
CA GLN A 340 5.49 -15.84 -10.21
C GLN A 340 5.66 -15.27 -11.63
N ARG A 341 5.46 -13.97 -11.80
CA ARG A 341 5.77 -13.26 -13.06
C ARG A 341 7.25 -13.20 -13.40
N LEU A 342 8.09 -13.43 -12.40
CA LEU A 342 9.52 -13.52 -12.59
C LEU A 342 9.96 -14.96 -12.92
N GLY A 343 8.99 -15.87 -13.13
CA GLY A 343 9.23 -17.29 -13.38
C GLY A 343 9.36 -18.14 -12.10
N LEU A 344 9.09 -17.57 -10.92
CA LEU A 344 9.21 -18.30 -9.65
C LEU A 344 7.95 -19.11 -9.33
N THR A 345 8.10 -20.28 -8.73
CA THR A 345 7.00 -20.95 -8.01
C THR A 345 6.63 -20.18 -6.73
N THR A 346 5.50 -20.54 -6.11
CA THR A 346 5.11 -19.94 -4.82
C THR A 346 6.15 -20.22 -3.75
N GLU A 347 6.68 -21.44 -3.74
CA GLU A 347 7.68 -21.95 -2.81
C GLU A 347 9.02 -21.23 -3.01
N GLU A 348 9.47 -21.09 -4.27
CA GLU A 348 10.69 -20.32 -4.59
C GLU A 348 10.53 -18.85 -4.25
N SER A 349 9.37 -18.24 -4.51
CA SER A 349 9.10 -16.86 -4.10
C SER A 349 9.16 -16.70 -2.58
N ALA A 350 8.59 -17.65 -1.83
CA ALA A 350 8.61 -17.60 -0.37
C ALA A 350 10.06 -17.75 0.15
N LEU A 351 10.83 -18.67 -0.41
CA LEU A 351 12.24 -18.90 -0.06
C LEU A 351 13.13 -17.69 -0.44
N ALA A 352 12.91 -17.09 -1.60
CA ALA A 352 13.64 -15.92 -2.04
C ALA A 352 13.39 -14.72 -1.10
N LEU A 353 12.12 -14.49 -0.72
CA LEU A 353 11.77 -13.44 0.25
C LEU A 353 12.31 -13.77 1.65
N GLN A 354 12.21 -15.03 2.09
CA GLN A 354 12.79 -15.51 3.35
C GLN A 354 14.27 -15.10 3.45
N ARG A 355 15.05 -15.46 2.43
CA ARG A 355 16.49 -15.20 2.39
C ARG A 355 16.81 -13.72 2.20
N THR A 356 16.00 -12.99 1.43
CA THR A 356 16.15 -11.53 1.22
C THR A 356 15.98 -10.73 2.51
N PHE A 357 15.05 -11.15 3.38
CA PHE A 357 14.74 -10.47 4.64
C PHE A 357 15.35 -11.13 5.87
N GLY A 358 16.15 -12.19 5.70
CA GLY A 358 16.86 -12.86 6.79
C GLY A 358 15.91 -13.53 7.79
N ALA A 359 14.75 -14.00 7.33
CA ALA A 359 13.77 -14.67 8.17
C ALA A 359 14.08 -16.17 8.30
N ASP A 360 13.86 -16.73 9.48
CA ASP A 360 13.96 -18.16 9.74
C ASP A 360 12.70 -18.91 9.29
N ILE A 361 11.55 -18.26 9.34
CA ILE A 361 10.25 -18.85 9.00
C ILE A 361 9.44 -17.87 8.17
N VAL A 362 8.77 -18.37 7.12
CA VAL A 362 7.79 -17.62 6.33
C VAL A 362 6.39 -18.18 6.55
N THR A 363 5.43 -17.29 6.80
CA THR A 363 4.01 -17.62 6.86
C THR A 363 3.23 -16.82 5.82
N PRO A 364 2.79 -17.46 4.73
CA PRO A 364 1.90 -16.83 3.76
C PRO A 364 0.52 -16.55 4.37
N LEU A 365 0.01 -15.34 4.16
CA LEU A 365 -1.34 -14.93 4.56
C LEU A 365 -2.05 -14.28 3.38
N THR A 366 -3.32 -14.59 3.19
CA THR A 366 -4.14 -13.91 2.17
C THR A 366 -4.79 -12.68 2.78
N PRO A 367 -4.44 -11.46 2.33
CA PRO A 367 -5.08 -10.25 2.80
C PRO A 367 -6.54 -10.23 2.40
N SER A 368 -7.37 -9.53 3.16
CA SER A 368 -8.78 -9.40 2.81
C SER A 368 -9.03 -8.39 1.69
N GLY A 369 -8.11 -7.46 1.41
CA GLY A 369 -8.33 -6.52 0.31
C GLY A 369 -7.17 -5.66 -0.12
N PHE A 370 -6.22 -5.34 0.77
CA PHE A 370 -5.09 -4.52 0.39
C PHE A 370 -3.79 -5.15 0.88
N HIS A 371 -3.04 -4.43 1.71
CA HIS A 371 -1.81 -4.89 2.32
C HIS A 371 -2.07 -5.66 3.62
N LEU A 372 -1.12 -6.49 4.01
CA LEU A 372 -1.21 -7.18 5.29
C LEU A 372 -1.19 -6.21 6.46
N ASP A 373 -0.36 -5.16 6.40
CA ASP A 373 -0.18 -4.21 7.50
C ASP A 373 -1.43 -3.39 7.84
N ILE A 374 -2.42 -3.32 6.96
CA ILE A 374 -3.72 -2.74 7.29
C ILE A 374 -4.70 -3.76 7.88
N GLU A 375 -4.41 -5.06 7.81
CA GLU A 375 -5.25 -6.13 8.37
C GLU A 375 -4.70 -6.66 9.69
N ILE A 376 -3.38 -6.61 9.85
CA ILE A 376 -2.66 -7.16 10.99
C ILE A 376 -1.54 -6.22 11.44
N CYS A 377 -1.45 -6.05 12.75
CA CYS A 377 -0.28 -5.47 13.42
C CYS A 377 0.30 -6.51 14.38
N VAL A 378 1.62 -6.60 14.43
CA VAL A 378 2.32 -7.46 15.40
C VAL A 378 2.88 -6.55 16.48
N VAL A 379 2.74 -6.94 17.75
CA VAL A 379 3.37 -6.23 18.85
C VAL A 379 4.08 -7.22 19.76
N GLN A 380 5.36 -6.97 20.02
CA GLN A 380 6.11 -7.77 20.97
C GLN A 380 5.63 -7.47 22.40
N SER A 381 5.27 -8.53 23.12
CA SER A 381 4.93 -8.48 24.55
C SER A 381 6.01 -9.22 25.37
N PRO A 382 6.01 -9.09 26.72
CA PRO A 382 6.85 -9.93 27.58
C PRO A 382 6.60 -11.44 27.40
N LYS A 383 5.42 -11.80 26.88
CA LYS A 383 5.02 -13.16 26.54
C LYS A 383 5.22 -13.48 25.05
N GLY A 384 6.06 -12.76 24.32
CA GLY A 384 6.27 -12.99 22.89
C GLY A 384 5.28 -12.22 22.01
N PRO A 385 5.29 -12.49 20.70
CA PRO A 385 4.54 -11.69 19.74
C PRO A 385 3.03 -11.92 19.89
N VAL A 386 2.27 -10.82 19.85
CA VAL A 386 0.80 -10.82 19.83
C VAL A 386 0.35 -10.27 18.49
N MET A 387 -0.53 -11.01 17.81
CA MET A 387 -1.07 -10.66 16.50
C MET A 387 -2.40 -9.93 16.68
N PHE A 388 -2.47 -8.66 16.26
CA PHE A 388 -3.69 -7.85 16.30
C PHE A 388 -4.33 -7.85 14.92
N VAL A 389 -5.43 -8.57 14.75
CA VAL A 389 -6.15 -8.67 13.47
C VAL A 389 -7.40 -7.79 13.49
N ALA A 390 -7.59 -7.01 12.43
CA ALA A 390 -8.70 -6.09 12.27
C ALA A 390 -10.06 -6.77 12.47
N ASP A 391 -10.95 -6.10 13.19
CA ASP A 391 -12.35 -6.46 13.38
C ASP A 391 -13.25 -5.31 12.90
N PRO A 392 -13.62 -5.32 11.60
CA PRO A 392 -14.49 -4.29 11.03
C PRO A 392 -15.88 -4.24 11.67
N LYS A 393 -16.45 -5.37 12.12
CA LYS A 393 -17.79 -5.39 12.73
C LYS A 393 -17.75 -4.73 14.11
N ALA A 394 -16.72 -4.99 14.91
CA ALA A 394 -16.52 -4.28 16.18
C ALA A 394 -16.30 -2.78 15.97
N ALA A 395 -15.50 -2.39 14.97
CA ALA A 395 -15.33 -0.98 14.61
C ALA A 395 -16.64 -0.31 14.18
N ALA A 396 -17.44 -0.98 13.34
CA ALA A 396 -18.73 -0.47 12.88
C ALA A 396 -19.68 -0.18 14.06
N LYS A 397 -19.78 -1.12 15.00
CA LYS A 397 -20.59 -0.94 16.22
C LYS A 397 -20.12 0.25 17.05
N LEU A 398 -18.81 0.33 17.27
CA LEU A 398 -18.20 1.39 18.09
C LEU A 398 -18.36 2.78 17.45
N LEU A 399 -18.25 2.87 16.13
CA LEU A 399 -18.49 4.10 15.37
C LEU A 399 -19.95 4.56 15.46
N LEU A 400 -20.91 3.64 15.30
CA LEU A 400 -22.32 3.95 15.42
C LEU A 400 -22.69 4.34 16.86
N GLU A 401 -22.17 3.63 17.85
CA GLU A 401 -22.36 3.97 19.26
C GLU A 401 -21.86 5.37 19.59
N ASN A 402 -20.66 5.73 19.10
CA ASN A 402 -20.11 7.06 19.27
C ASN A 402 -20.94 8.15 18.56
N ALA A 403 -21.44 7.88 17.35
CA ALA A 403 -22.21 8.87 16.58
C ALA A 403 -23.62 9.12 17.14
N PHE A 404 -24.26 8.09 17.69
CA PHE A 404 -25.65 8.15 18.15
C PHE A 404 -25.79 8.15 19.68
N GLY A 405 -24.69 7.98 20.42
CA GLY A 405 -24.70 7.86 21.89
C GLY A 405 -25.34 6.58 22.41
N ALA A 406 -25.59 5.60 21.55
CA ALA A 406 -26.22 4.33 21.89
C ALA A 406 -25.83 3.21 20.92
N PRO A 407 -25.62 1.98 21.41
CA PRO A 407 -25.16 0.86 20.59
C PRO A 407 -26.22 0.44 19.56
N ALA A 408 -25.76 0.12 18.35
CA ALA A 408 -26.60 -0.43 17.30
C ALA A 408 -26.70 -1.97 17.47
N THR A 409 -27.71 -2.42 18.23
CA THR A 409 -27.82 -3.84 18.65
C THR A 409 -28.82 -4.66 17.83
N THR A 410 -29.73 -4.00 17.11
CA THR A 410 -30.79 -4.64 16.31
C THR A 410 -30.78 -4.15 14.87
N LEU A 411 -31.39 -4.92 13.96
CA LEU A 411 -31.49 -4.59 12.54
C LEU A 411 -32.28 -3.29 12.33
N GLU A 412 -33.36 -3.13 13.07
CA GLU A 412 -34.25 -1.97 13.06
C GLU A 412 -33.47 -0.71 13.44
N GLN A 413 -32.68 -0.76 14.52
CA GLN A 413 -31.82 0.34 14.95
C GLN A 413 -30.77 0.71 13.89
N ILE A 414 -30.10 -0.28 13.30
CA ILE A 414 -29.07 -0.02 12.28
C ILE A 414 -29.70 0.64 11.04
N THR A 415 -30.91 0.20 10.66
CA THR A 415 -31.67 0.76 9.54
C THR A 415 -32.14 2.18 9.83
N GLU A 416 -32.60 2.45 11.06
CA GLU A 416 -32.96 3.80 11.51
C GLU A 416 -31.75 4.73 11.46
N TYR A 417 -30.61 4.30 12.00
CA TYR A 417 -29.36 5.06 11.97
C TYR A 417 -28.95 5.36 10.53
N ARG A 418 -29.04 4.37 9.63
CA ARG A 418 -28.76 4.56 8.20
C ARG A 418 -29.66 5.64 7.60
N GLY A 419 -30.97 5.58 7.86
CA GLY A 419 -31.92 6.58 7.40
C GLY A 419 -31.66 7.98 7.97
N VAL A 420 -31.13 8.11 9.18
CA VAL A 420 -30.69 9.40 9.74
C VAL A 420 -29.44 9.91 9.00
N ILE A 421 -28.44 9.06 8.78
CA ILE A 421 -27.19 9.45 8.11
C ILE A 421 -27.47 9.92 6.67
N ASP A 422 -28.32 9.21 5.93
CA ASP A 422 -28.63 9.52 4.53
C ASP A 422 -29.42 10.83 4.36
N ARG A 423 -30.13 11.29 5.40
CA ARG A 423 -30.83 12.58 5.42
C ARG A 423 -29.91 13.76 5.73
N ASN A 424 -28.72 13.51 6.28
CA ASN A 424 -27.79 14.55 6.67
C ASN A 424 -26.85 14.95 5.52
N PRO A 425 -26.38 16.21 5.48
CA PRO A 425 -25.38 16.62 4.51
C PRO A 425 -24.11 15.76 4.59
N PRO A 426 -23.42 15.55 3.45
CA PRO A 426 -22.17 14.79 3.43
C PRO A 426 -21.10 15.44 4.30
N ASN A 427 -20.51 14.68 5.22
CA ASN A 427 -19.33 15.09 5.96
C ASN A 427 -18.26 13.97 5.94
N PRO A 428 -17.03 14.23 6.41
CA PRO A 428 -15.94 13.26 6.38
C PRO A 428 -16.26 11.91 7.08
N MET A 429 -17.15 11.93 8.07
CA MET A 429 -17.62 10.77 8.82
C MET A 429 -18.87 10.11 8.24
N SER A 430 -19.77 10.84 7.57
CA SER A 430 -21.05 10.30 7.05
C SER A 430 -20.84 9.05 6.22
N SER A 431 -19.85 9.07 5.33
CA SER A 431 -19.54 7.92 4.46
C SER A 431 -18.98 6.71 5.21
N ARG A 432 -18.28 6.90 6.33
CA ARG A 432 -17.81 5.81 7.20
C ARG A 432 -18.96 5.24 8.02
N LEU A 433 -19.87 6.09 8.51
CA LEU A 433 -21.06 5.65 9.23
C LEU A 433 -22.04 4.90 8.32
N GLN A 434 -22.23 5.35 7.08
CA GLN A 434 -22.97 4.61 6.05
C GLN A 434 -22.37 3.22 5.85
N HIS A 435 -21.05 3.14 5.62
CA HIS A 435 -20.36 1.87 5.45
C HIS A 435 -20.47 0.99 6.71
N ALA A 436 -20.47 1.58 7.90
CA ALA A 436 -20.62 0.84 9.15
C ALA A 436 -22.00 0.17 9.23
N CYS A 437 -23.06 0.89 8.84
CA CYS A 437 -24.38 0.30 8.65
C CYS A 437 -24.35 -0.80 7.59
N ASP A 438 -23.80 -0.54 6.40
CA ASP A 438 -23.75 -1.52 5.30
C ASP A 438 -23.08 -2.81 5.75
N LEU A 439 -21.92 -2.72 6.40
CA LEU A 439 -21.17 -3.86 6.92
C LEU A 439 -21.99 -4.70 7.92
N LEU A 440 -22.75 -4.05 8.81
CA LEU A 440 -23.57 -4.74 9.80
C LEU A 440 -24.86 -5.33 9.21
N LEU A 441 -25.38 -4.74 8.13
CA LEU A 441 -26.58 -5.20 7.43
C LEU A 441 -26.28 -6.23 6.32
N THR A 442 -25.03 -6.29 5.84
CA THR A 442 -24.62 -7.01 4.61
C THR A 442 -25.17 -8.44 4.55
N GLU A 443 -24.94 -9.26 5.59
CA GLU A 443 -25.34 -10.68 5.59
C GLU A 443 -26.88 -10.84 5.54
N VAL A 444 -27.59 -10.02 6.30
CA VAL A 444 -29.07 -10.06 6.37
C VAL A 444 -29.67 -9.59 5.05
N LEU A 445 -29.15 -8.50 4.48
CA LEU A 445 -29.66 -7.95 3.23
C LEU A 445 -29.36 -8.88 2.06
N LEU A 446 -28.18 -9.51 2.00
CA LEU A 446 -27.90 -10.54 0.98
C LEU A 446 -28.84 -11.75 1.10
N ALA A 447 -29.11 -12.22 2.32
CA ALA A 447 -29.95 -13.39 2.53
C ALA A 447 -31.42 -13.14 2.18
N ASN A 448 -31.94 -11.94 2.41
CA ASN A 448 -33.38 -11.66 2.32
C ASN A 448 -33.78 -10.75 1.15
N GLU A 449 -32.86 -9.95 0.62
CA GLU A 449 -33.16 -8.89 -0.34
C GLU A 449 -32.29 -8.93 -1.60
N SER A 450 -31.43 -9.95 -1.77
CA SER A 450 -30.51 -10.04 -2.91
C SER A 450 -31.19 -10.00 -4.29
N ASP A 451 -32.43 -10.50 -4.42
CA ASP A 451 -33.21 -10.43 -5.65
C ASP A 451 -33.69 -9.02 -6.00
N ARG A 452 -33.74 -8.12 -5.02
CA ARG A 452 -34.14 -6.72 -5.18
C ARG A 452 -32.96 -5.77 -5.34
N MET A 453 -31.74 -6.24 -5.09
CA MET A 453 -30.52 -5.46 -5.25
C MET A 453 -30.13 -5.35 -6.72
N THR A 454 -29.53 -4.22 -7.10
CA THR A 454 -28.82 -4.17 -8.38
C THR A 454 -27.63 -5.14 -8.34
N PRO A 455 -27.18 -5.66 -9.50
CA PRO A 455 -26.03 -6.56 -9.55
C PRO A 455 -24.78 -5.99 -8.85
N GLU A 456 -24.51 -4.69 -8.99
CA GLU A 456 -23.35 -4.01 -8.41
C GLU A 456 -23.41 -3.97 -6.88
N VAL A 457 -24.57 -3.64 -6.31
CA VAL A 457 -24.80 -3.62 -4.85
C VAL A 457 -24.60 -5.02 -4.28
N ARG A 458 -25.22 -6.03 -4.93
CA ARG A 458 -25.10 -7.42 -4.52
C ARG A 458 -23.65 -7.89 -4.54
N SER A 459 -22.89 -7.55 -5.58
CA SER A 459 -21.47 -7.92 -5.69
C SER A 459 -20.60 -7.22 -4.66
N ALA A 460 -20.87 -5.95 -4.34
CA ALA A 460 -20.16 -5.24 -3.28
C ALA A 460 -20.40 -5.86 -1.90
N PHE A 461 -21.64 -6.23 -1.61
CA PHE A 461 -21.99 -6.89 -0.35
C PHE A 461 -21.39 -8.30 -0.28
N ALA A 462 -21.45 -9.06 -1.37
CA ALA A 462 -20.82 -10.37 -1.45
C ALA A 462 -19.29 -10.28 -1.24
N ALA A 463 -18.64 -9.27 -1.81
CA ALA A 463 -17.24 -8.98 -1.56
C ALA A 463 -16.98 -8.71 -0.06
N MET A 464 -17.78 -7.87 0.62
CA MET A 464 -17.62 -7.61 2.06
C MET A 464 -17.67 -8.91 2.90
N VAL A 465 -18.58 -9.84 2.57
CA VAL A 465 -18.66 -11.15 3.24
C VAL A 465 -17.38 -11.95 3.01
N ARG A 466 -16.93 -12.09 1.76
CA ARG A 466 -15.69 -12.81 1.42
C ARG A 466 -14.45 -12.20 2.06
N MET A 467 -14.37 -10.88 2.16
CA MET A 467 -13.30 -10.19 2.90
C MET A 467 -13.33 -10.57 4.39
N SER A 468 -14.52 -10.63 5.00
CA SER A 468 -14.67 -11.08 6.40
C SER A 468 -14.20 -12.53 6.56
N GLU A 469 -14.60 -13.44 5.68
CA GLU A 469 -14.18 -14.85 5.71
C GLU A 469 -12.66 -15.02 5.56
N ARG A 470 -12.03 -14.20 4.71
CA ARG A 470 -10.56 -14.21 4.55
C ARG A 470 -9.83 -13.76 5.81
N ARG A 471 -10.37 -12.79 6.57
CA ARG A 471 -9.82 -12.47 7.91
C ARG A 471 -9.96 -13.62 8.89
N GLU A 472 -11.10 -14.29 8.91
CA GLU A 472 -11.29 -15.47 9.76
C GLU A 472 -10.30 -16.58 9.41
N ALA A 473 -10.01 -16.75 8.12
CA ALA A 473 -8.98 -17.67 7.65
C ALA A 473 -7.59 -17.26 8.15
N MET A 474 -7.25 -15.98 8.06
CA MET A 474 -5.99 -15.42 8.57
C MET A 474 -5.83 -15.69 10.08
N VAL A 475 -6.87 -15.43 10.88
CA VAL A 475 -6.86 -15.71 12.32
C VAL A 475 -6.66 -17.20 12.61
N ARG A 476 -7.39 -18.08 11.92
CA ARG A 476 -7.21 -19.54 12.07
C ARG A 476 -5.79 -19.97 11.71
N THR A 477 -5.22 -19.43 10.63
CA THR A 477 -3.83 -19.72 10.24
C THR A 477 -2.86 -19.30 11.34
N LEU A 478 -2.96 -18.09 11.86
CA LEU A 478 -2.08 -17.59 12.94
C LEU A 478 -2.23 -18.42 14.23
N GLN A 479 -3.46 -18.73 14.64
CA GLN A 479 -3.72 -19.57 15.81
C GLN A 479 -3.20 -20.99 15.63
N SER A 480 -3.30 -21.57 14.43
CA SER A 480 -2.74 -22.90 14.14
C SER A 480 -1.22 -22.96 14.25
N LYS A 481 -0.55 -21.81 14.16
CA LYS A 481 0.90 -21.66 14.41
C LYS A 481 1.25 -21.40 15.88
N GLY A 482 0.24 -21.34 16.75
CA GLY A 482 0.40 -21.14 18.19
C GLY A 482 0.47 -19.67 18.62
N TYR A 483 0.18 -18.72 17.72
CA TYR A 483 0.22 -17.30 18.06
C TYR A 483 -0.99 -16.86 18.88
N GLU A 484 -0.75 -15.97 19.84
CA GLU A 484 -1.84 -15.21 20.47
C GLU A 484 -2.40 -14.24 19.45
N VAL A 485 -3.69 -14.38 19.13
CA VAL A 485 -4.39 -13.48 18.20
C VAL A 485 -5.47 -12.70 18.96
N ARG A 486 -5.38 -11.37 18.92
CA ARG A 486 -6.37 -10.44 19.47
C ARG A 486 -7.09 -9.75 18.33
N ARG A 487 -8.40 -9.54 18.50
CA ARG A 487 -9.19 -8.71 17.59
C ARG A 487 -9.04 -7.25 17.97
N VAL A 488 -8.81 -6.40 16.98
CA VAL A 488 -8.73 -4.95 17.17
C VAL A 488 -9.86 -4.28 16.40
N PRO A 489 -10.76 -3.51 17.04
CA PRO A 489 -11.81 -2.79 16.32
C PRO A 489 -11.17 -1.84 15.30
N SER A 490 -11.12 -2.25 14.04
CA SER A 490 -10.54 -1.47 12.96
C SER A 490 -11.34 -1.67 11.70
N PHE A 491 -11.74 -0.55 11.12
CA PHE A 491 -12.48 -0.51 9.90
C PHE A 491 -11.50 -0.65 8.74
N VAL A 492 -11.49 -1.83 8.15
CA VAL A 492 -10.66 -2.16 7.00
C VAL A 492 -11.62 -2.74 5.98
N SER A 493 -12.29 -1.89 5.22
CA SER A 493 -13.27 -2.39 4.25
C SER A 493 -13.33 -1.43 3.09
N ILE A 494 -13.15 -1.95 1.87
CA ILE A 494 -13.53 -1.26 0.64
C ILE A 494 -13.01 0.21 0.59
N GLY A 495 -11.72 0.43 0.88
CA GLY A 495 -11.10 1.77 0.80
C GLY A 495 -11.67 2.77 1.82
N ARG A 496 -12.11 2.27 2.97
CA ARG A 496 -12.42 3.05 4.16
C ARG A 496 -11.57 2.51 5.29
N LEU A 497 -10.54 3.28 5.65
CA LEU A 497 -9.73 3.01 6.82
C LEU A 497 -10.18 3.86 8.00
N TRP A 498 -10.28 3.21 9.15
CA TRP A 498 -10.48 3.81 10.46
C TRP A 498 -10.01 2.83 11.54
N GLY A 499 -9.53 3.36 12.66
CA GLY A 499 -9.11 2.55 13.79
C GLY A 499 -7.64 2.12 13.74
N PRO A 500 -7.17 1.44 14.80
CA PRO A 500 -5.77 1.49 15.16
C PRO A 500 -4.89 0.39 14.56
N VAL A 501 -5.41 -0.54 13.75
CA VAL A 501 -4.63 -1.71 13.28
C VAL A 501 -3.37 -1.35 12.49
N ASN A 502 -3.36 -0.32 11.65
CA ASN A 502 -2.14 0.10 10.92
C ASN A 502 -1.24 0.99 11.81
N ALA A 503 -0.95 0.51 13.01
CA ALA A 503 -0.17 1.19 14.02
C ALA A 503 1.33 1.14 13.72
N LEU A 504 2.03 2.20 14.09
CA LEU A 504 3.48 2.24 14.15
C LEU A 504 3.94 1.73 15.51
N VAL A 505 4.61 0.58 15.54
CA VAL A 505 5.14 -0.02 16.77
C VAL A 505 6.62 0.31 16.91
N THR A 506 7.00 0.73 18.11
CA THR A 506 8.39 1.09 18.46
C THR A 506 8.78 0.38 19.74
N HIS A 507 10.06 0.42 20.10
CA HIS A 507 10.57 -0.16 21.34
C HIS A 507 9.90 0.35 22.63
N SER A 508 9.23 1.49 22.61
CA SER A 508 8.59 2.08 23.80
C SER A 508 7.10 2.38 23.63
N HIS A 509 6.61 2.46 22.39
CA HIS A 509 5.26 2.93 22.09
C HIS A 509 4.56 2.10 21.02
N VAL A 510 3.23 2.05 21.10
CA VAL A 510 2.33 1.74 19.98
C VAL A 510 1.63 3.04 19.58
N PHE A 511 1.98 3.60 18.42
CA PHE A 511 1.30 4.76 17.87
C PHE A 511 0.20 4.33 16.92
N TRP A 512 -1.05 4.65 17.22
CA TRP A 512 -2.16 4.33 16.32
C TRP A 512 -2.60 5.56 15.51
N PRO A 513 -3.03 5.37 14.24
CA PRO A 513 -3.57 6.45 13.43
C PRO A 513 -4.94 6.90 14.00
N GLN A 514 -5.09 8.20 14.22
CA GLN A 514 -6.34 8.84 14.62
C GLN A 514 -6.92 9.60 13.42
N PHE A 515 -8.13 9.22 13.01
CA PHE A 515 -8.94 9.91 12.04
C PHE A 515 -9.48 11.23 12.58
N GLY A 516 -9.96 11.22 13.83
CA GLY A 516 -10.59 12.36 14.47
C GLY A 516 -11.98 12.67 13.91
N ALA A 517 -12.32 13.95 13.75
CA ALA A 517 -13.62 14.39 13.25
C ALA A 517 -14.81 13.90 14.11
N GLY A 518 -14.62 13.86 15.43
CA GLY A 518 -15.62 13.43 16.40
C GLY A 518 -15.61 11.92 16.69
N SER A 519 -14.76 11.12 16.03
CA SER A 519 -14.59 9.69 16.35
C SER A 519 -13.52 9.40 17.40
N GLU A 520 -12.83 10.41 17.92
CA GLU A 520 -11.71 10.24 18.85
C GLU A 520 -12.02 9.31 20.04
N PRO A 521 -13.20 9.41 20.70
CA PRO A 521 -13.53 8.51 21.82
C PRO A 521 -13.66 7.03 21.38
N ALA A 522 -14.27 6.77 20.24
CA ALA A 522 -14.35 5.43 19.65
C ALA A 522 -12.95 4.91 19.28
N GLU A 523 -12.08 5.76 18.75
CA GLU A 523 -10.71 5.36 18.39
C GLU A 523 -9.86 5.04 19.62
N GLU A 524 -9.99 5.82 20.68
CA GLU A 524 -9.34 5.57 21.95
C GLU A 524 -9.83 4.26 22.57
N SER A 525 -11.15 4.01 22.58
CA SER A 525 -11.72 2.74 23.03
C SER A 525 -11.21 1.56 22.19
N ALA A 526 -11.11 1.70 20.87
CA ALA A 526 -10.56 0.66 20.01
C ALA A 526 -9.09 0.35 20.31
N ALA A 527 -8.30 1.38 20.62
CA ALA A 527 -6.87 1.24 20.90
C ALA A 527 -6.55 0.58 22.26
N GLN A 528 -7.53 0.47 23.16
CA GLN A 528 -7.34 -0.18 24.47
C GLN A 528 -6.88 -1.63 24.37
N VAL A 529 -7.12 -2.31 23.25
CA VAL A 529 -6.66 -3.70 23.04
C VAL A 529 -5.14 -3.86 23.08
N PHE A 530 -4.40 -2.78 22.81
CA PHE A 530 -2.92 -2.75 22.88
C PHE A 530 -2.39 -2.53 24.31
N GLN A 531 -3.26 -2.26 25.28
CA GLN A 531 -2.83 -2.06 26.67
C GLN A 531 -2.25 -3.33 27.28
N GLY A 532 -1.38 -3.16 28.27
CA GLY A 532 -0.76 -4.28 29.00
C GLY A 532 0.34 -5.02 28.25
N LEU A 533 0.80 -4.51 27.08
CA LEU A 533 1.90 -5.09 26.31
C LEU A 533 3.29 -4.58 26.74
N GLY A 534 3.36 -3.72 27.76
CA GLY A 534 4.63 -3.13 28.22
C GLY A 534 5.10 -1.93 27.37
N ARG A 535 4.19 -1.32 26.61
CA ARG A 535 4.44 -0.14 25.76
C ARG A 535 3.41 0.94 26.06
N GLU A 536 3.79 2.20 25.89
CA GLU A 536 2.83 3.31 25.92
C GLU A 536 1.99 3.29 24.64
N VAL A 537 0.68 3.27 24.80
CA VAL A 537 -0.26 3.28 23.67
C VAL A 537 -0.63 4.76 23.46
N ARG A 538 -0.31 5.35 22.30
CA ARG A 538 -0.61 6.77 22.02
C ARG A 538 -1.17 7.07 20.63
N GLY A 539 -2.26 7.85 20.58
CA GLY A 539 -2.88 8.27 19.33
C GLY A 539 -2.10 9.36 18.59
N ARG A 540 -2.14 9.30 17.26
CA ARG A 540 -1.56 10.32 16.37
C ARG A 540 -2.55 10.72 15.29
N PRO A 541 -2.91 12.02 15.18
CA PRO A 541 -3.64 12.54 14.03
C PRO A 541 -3.03 12.06 12.72
N ALA A 542 -3.84 11.37 11.93
CA ALA A 542 -3.46 10.68 10.71
C ALA A 542 -4.59 10.72 9.65
N ARG A 543 -5.48 11.72 9.75
CA ARG A 543 -6.69 11.80 8.91
C ARG A 543 -6.36 11.79 7.42
N SER A 544 -5.48 12.68 6.98
CA SER A 544 -5.03 12.77 5.58
C SER A 544 -4.42 11.45 5.08
N ILE A 545 -3.72 10.72 5.94
CA ILE A 545 -3.19 9.38 5.63
C ILE A 545 -4.32 8.34 5.48
N LEU A 546 -5.25 8.31 6.43
CA LEU A 546 -6.39 7.37 6.44
C LEU A 546 -7.38 7.63 5.30
N GLU A 547 -7.57 8.88 4.87
CA GLU A 547 -8.40 9.22 3.70
C GLU A 547 -7.80 8.74 2.37
N ARG A 548 -6.49 8.47 2.36
CA ARG A 548 -5.73 7.94 1.22
C ARG A 548 -5.46 6.44 1.31
N ASP A 549 -6.22 5.73 2.14
CA ASP A 549 -6.17 4.26 2.27
C ASP A 549 -4.83 3.72 2.78
N GLY A 550 -4.16 4.46 3.69
CA GLY A 550 -3.04 3.93 4.49
C GLY A 550 -3.17 4.26 5.96
N GLY A 551 -2.13 3.95 6.74
CA GLY A 551 -1.97 4.40 8.12
C GLY A 551 -0.52 4.79 8.42
N LEU A 552 -0.19 4.89 9.72
CA LEU A 552 1.15 5.34 10.13
C LEU A 552 2.23 4.37 9.67
N HIS A 553 1.94 3.07 9.72
CA HIS A 553 2.89 2.02 9.32
C HIS A 553 3.21 2.06 7.82
N CYS A 554 2.22 2.36 6.98
CA CYS A 554 2.42 2.52 5.53
C CYS A 554 3.29 3.75 5.21
N ALA A 555 3.18 4.81 6.01
CA ALA A 555 3.79 6.11 5.73
C ALA A 555 5.26 6.22 6.18
N LEU A 556 5.70 5.35 7.08
CA LEU A 556 7.00 5.45 7.75
C LEU A 556 7.79 4.14 7.67
N GLU A 557 9.08 4.25 7.34
CA GLU A 557 10.05 3.13 7.40
C GLU A 557 11.07 3.40 8.52
N PRO A 558 11.26 2.50 9.50
CA PRO A 558 12.25 2.66 10.55
C PRO A 558 13.68 2.62 10.02
N ILE A 559 14.55 3.49 10.52
CA ILE A 559 15.99 3.47 10.23
C ILE A 559 16.69 2.61 11.29
N PRO A 560 17.33 1.48 10.93
CA PRO A 560 18.02 0.63 11.89
C PRO A 560 19.20 1.35 12.55
N VAL A 561 19.40 1.04 13.83
CA VAL A 561 20.57 1.50 14.60
C VAL A 561 21.80 0.71 14.16
N PHE A 562 22.96 1.36 14.13
CA PHE A 562 24.24 0.66 14.05
C PHE A 562 24.52 0.02 15.41
N ASN A 563 24.07 -1.22 15.60
CA ASN A 563 24.63 -2.04 16.66
C ASN A 563 25.84 -2.76 16.08
N PRO A 564 27.03 -2.69 16.71
CA PRO A 564 28.09 -3.60 16.35
C PRO A 564 27.52 -5.02 16.49
N LEU A 565 27.61 -5.81 15.41
CA LEU A 565 27.42 -7.25 15.50
C LEU A 565 28.35 -7.71 16.62
N ASN A 566 27.80 -8.29 17.69
CA ASN A 566 28.64 -9.02 18.63
C ASN A 566 29.28 -10.14 17.79
N ASP A 567 30.60 -10.04 17.60
CA ASP A 567 31.45 -10.98 16.86
C ASP A 567 31.19 -12.45 17.25
#